data_AF-A0A0A2VB99-F1
#
_entry.id   AF-A0A0A2VB99-F1
#
_cell.length_a   1.000
_cell.length_b   1.000
_cell.length_c   1.000
_cell.angle_alpha   90.00
_cell.angle_beta   90.00
_cell.angle_gamma   90.00
#
_symmetry.space_group_name_H-M   'P 1'
#
loop_
_entity.id
_entity.type
_entity.pdbx_description
1 polymer ?
#
loop_
_entity_poly.entity_id
_entity_poly.type
_entity_poly.pdbx_seq_one_letter_code
_entity_poly.pdbx_strand_id
1 'polypeptide(L)'
;MLSSPQAESLIRMGQNALLKDLERRERAENNELRRACLTELLKADPNNVWYHGNVLRVILAIFFIADTNSDGRLSVTELLNFTKTKDNDAYESIQAMFKEADVSKDSKLNLAEYLVLGILGCDRKAGYILATKS
;
A
#
# COMPACT_ATOMS: atom_id res chain seq x y z
N MET A 1 -47.07 10.22 12.12
CA MET A 1 -46.04 9.40 12.81
C MET A 1 -45.88 8.13 12.00
N LEU A 2 -44.67 7.79 11.56
CA LEU A 2 -44.40 6.49 10.93
C LEU A 2 -44.70 5.40 11.97
N SER A 3 -45.40 4.34 11.59
CA SER A 3 -45.55 3.17 12.47
C SER A 3 -44.18 2.51 12.69
N SER A 4 -43.93 1.93 13.87
CA SER A 4 -42.64 1.28 14.20
C SER A 4 -42.14 0.31 13.09
N PRO A 5 -43.00 -0.52 12.47
CA PRO A 5 -42.58 -1.40 11.38
C PRO A 5 -42.14 -0.66 10.10
N GLN A 6 -42.76 0.47 9.79
CA GLN A 6 -42.40 1.30 8.62
C GLN A 6 -41.08 2.04 8.86
N ALA A 7 -40.84 2.51 10.08
CA ALA A 7 -39.58 3.14 10.46
C ALA A 7 -38.41 2.14 10.44
N GLU A 8 -38.60 0.93 10.97
CA GLU A 8 -37.59 -0.15 10.93
C GLU A 8 -37.24 -0.58 9.50
N SER A 9 -38.25 -0.67 8.62
CA SER A 9 -38.05 -0.96 7.21
C SER A 9 -37.19 0.10 6.50
N LEU A 10 -37.45 1.39 6.77
CA LEU A 10 -36.66 2.50 6.23
C LEU A 10 -35.20 2.48 6.73
N ILE A 11 -35.00 2.24 8.03
CA ILE A 11 -33.66 2.13 8.62
C ILE A 11 -32.88 0.98 7.97
N ARG A 12 -33.51 -0.19 7.83
CA ARG A 12 -32.89 -1.36 7.19
C ARG A 12 -32.56 -1.11 5.72
N MET A 13 -33.42 -0.41 4.98
CA MET A 13 -33.13 -0.02 3.60
C MET A 13 -31.92 0.92 3.51
N GLY A 14 -31.81 1.90 4.41
CA GLY A 14 -30.65 2.79 4.51
C GLY A 14 -29.34 2.04 4.79
N GLN A 15 -29.34 1.12 5.75
CA GLN A 15 -28.17 0.29 6.09
C GLN A 15 -27.73 -0.58 4.91
N ASN A 16 -28.67 -1.20 4.19
CA ASN A 16 -28.36 -2.02 3.02
C ASN A 16 -27.79 -1.19 1.86
N ALA A 17 -28.29 0.02 1.66
CA ALA A 17 -27.76 0.94 0.64
C ALA A 17 -26.32 1.35 0.98
N LEU A 18 -26.05 1.69 2.25
CA LEU A 18 -24.71 2.02 2.73
C LEU A 18 -23.74 0.85 2.54
N LEU A 19 -24.13 -0.37 2.93
CA LEU A 19 -23.29 -1.56 2.78
C LEU A 19 -22.91 -1.82 1.31
N LYS A 20 -23.88 -1.71 0.39
CA LYS A 20 -23.62 -1.87 -1.05
C LYS A 20 -22.68 -0.79 -1.59
N ASP A 21 -22.78 0.43 -1.09
CA ASP A 21 -21.88 1.51 -1.47
C ASP A 21 -20.46 1.26 -0.95
N LEU A 22 -20.32 0.80 0.30
CA LEU A 22 -19.03 0.37 0.87
C LEU A 22 -18.38 -0.74 0.04
N GLU A 23 -19.12 -1.82 -0.26
CA GLU A 23 -18.60 -2.92 -1.09
C GLU A 23 -18.17 -2.47 -2.49
N ARG A 24 -18.89 -1.51 -3.09
CA ARG A 24 -18.52 -0.95 -4.40
C ARG A 24 -17.22 -0.17 -4.33
N ARG A 25 -17.02 0.63 -3.28
CA ARG A 25 -15.78 1.38 -3.05
C ARG A 25 -14.60 0.45 -2.82
N GLU A 26 -14.74 -0.53 -1.93
CA GLU A 26 -13.69 -1.54 -1.70
C GLU A 26 -13.32 -2.30 -2.98
N ARG A 27 -14.31 -2.67 -3.81
CA ARG A 27 -14.03 -3.30 -5.11
C ARG A 27 -13.32 -2.35 -6.08
N ALA A 28 -13.71 -1.08 -6.11
CA ALA A 28 -13.07 -0.09 -6.97
C ALA A 28 -11.61 0.16 -6.56
N GLU A 29 -11.36 0.34 -5.27
CA GLU A 29 -10.02 0.46 -4.68
C GLU A 29 -9.16 -0.77 -5.00
N ASN A 30 -9.69 -1.98 -4.77
CA ASN A 30 -8.99 -3.22 -5.10
C ASN A 30 -8.67 -3.34 -6.60
N ASN A 31 -9.57 -2.89 -7.48
CA ASN A 31 -9.35 -2.89 -8.92
C ASN A 31 -8.28 -1.87 -9.34
N GLU A 32 -8.26 -0.70 -8.70
CA GLU A 32 -7.27 0.34 -8.97
C GLU A 32 -5.88 -0.10 -8.55
N LEU A 33 -5.74 -0.58 -7.30
CA LEU A 33 -4.49 -1.12 -6.78
C LEU A 33 -3.96 -2.25 -7.67
N ARG A 34 -4.83 -3.22 -8.00
CA ARG A 34 -4.47 -4.33 -8.89
C ARG A 34 -3.93 -3.82 -10.22
N ARG A 35 -4.59 -2.83 -10.83
CA ARG A 35 -4.15 -2.24 -12.09
C ARG A 35 -2.81 -1.54 -11.94
N ALA A 36 -2.60 -0.78 -10.87
CA ALA A 36 -1.33 -0.10 -10.60
C ALA A 36 -0.18 -1.10 -10.44
N CYS A 37 -0.37 -2.14 -9.62
CA CYS A 37 0.64 -3.19 -9.42
C CYS A 37 0.97 -3.93 -10.71
N LEU A 38 -0.04 -4.33 -11.50
CA LEU A 38 0.20 -4.99 -12.78
C LEU A 38 0.93 -4.07 -13.76
N THR A 39 0.57 -2.79 -13.79
CA THR A 39 1.25 -1.81 -14.64
C THR A 39 2.72 -1.67 -14.27
N GLU A 40 3.06 -1.74 -12.98
CA GLU A 40 4.45 -1.68 -12.53
C GLU A 40 5.20 -2.98 -12.85
N LEU A 41 4.62 -4.14 -12.52
CA LEU A 41 5.25 -5.47 -12.71
C LEU A 41 5.44 -5.87 -14.17
N LEU A 42 4.65 -5.32 -15.10
CA LEU A 42 4.76 -5.60 -16.54
C LEU A 42 5.75 -4.68 -17.26
N LYS A 43 6.40 -3.74 -16.55
CA LYS A 43 7.45 -2.92 -17.15
C LYS A 43 8.65 -3.80 -17.49
N ALA A 44 9.24 -3.54 -18.65
CA ALA A 44 10.43 -4.26 -19.08
C ALA A 44 11.64 -3.81 -18.26
N ASP A 45 12.24 -4.74 -17.54
CA ASP A 45 13.49 -4.54 -16.82
C ASP A 45 14.68 -4.88 -17.74
N PRO A 46 15.86 -4.27 -17.53
CA PRO A 46 17.08 -4.71 -18.20
C PRO A 46 17.39 -6.17 -17.87
N ASN A 47 17.82 -6.93 -18.88
CA ASN A 47 18.12 -8.37 -18.74
C ASN A 47 19.25 -8.71 -17.76
N ASN A 48 19.96 -7.71 -17.25
CA ASN A 48 21.08 -7.84 -16.33
C ASN A 48 20.75 -7.39 -14.90
N VAL A 49 19.47 -7.17 -14.57
CA VAL A 49 19.03 -6.74 -13.25
C VAL A 49 18.33 -7.91 -12.54
N TRP A 50 18.75 -8.21 -11.31
CA TRP A 50 18.06 -9.19 -10.47
C TRP A 50 18.07 -8.81 -9.00
N TYR A 51 16.98 -9.17 -8.31
CA TYR A 51 16.89 -9.10 -6.86
C TYR A 51 17.33 -10.42 -6.24
N HIS A 52 18.28 -10.35 -5.31
CA HIS A 52 18.59 -11.51 -4.49
C HIS A 52 17.44 -11.84 -3.56
N GLY A 53 17.13 -13.13 -3.38
CA GLY A 53 16.07 -13.56 -2.48
C GLY A 53 16.24 -13.05 -1.03
N ASN A 54 17.48 -12.82 -0.59
CA ASN A 54 17.76 -12.22 0.71
C ASN A 54 17.30 -10.76 0.82
N VAL A 55 17.43 -9.97 -0.26
CA VAL A 55 16.94 -8.58 -0.30
C VAL A 55 15.43 -8.58 -0.13
N LEU A 56 14.72 -9.43 -0.88
CA LEU A 56 13.26 -9.58 -0.75
C LEU A 56 12.84 -10.03 0.65
N ARG A 57 13.57 -10.99 1.25
CA ARG A 57 13.32 -11.44 2.63
C ARG A 57 13.46 -10.31 3.65
N VAL A 58 14.49 -9.46 3.51
CA VAL A 58 14.70 -8.31 4.40
C VAL A 58 13.58 -7.30 4.24
N ILE A 59 13.21 -6.94 3.00
CA ILE A 59 12.09 -6.02 2.72
C ILE A 59 10.79 -6.54 3.34
N LEU A 60 10.47 -7.81 3.15
CA LEU A 60 9.28 -8.42 3.73
C LEU A 60 9.34 -8.46 5.27
N ALA A 61 10.51 -8.74 5.86
CA ALA A 61 10.68 -8.70 7.31
C ALA A 61 10.47 -7.29 7.87
N ILE A 62 10.96 -6.26 7.19
CA ILE A 62 10.75 -4.86 7.58
C ILE A 62 9.25 -4.55 7.64
N PHE A 63 8.46 -5.01 6.66
CA PHE A 63 7.01 -4.82 6.67
C PHE A 63 6.36 -5.35 7.95
N PHE A 64 6.63 -6.60 8.30
CA PHE A 64 6.02 -7.22 9.48
C PHE A 64 6.53 -6.66 10.82
N ILE A 65 7.78 -6.19 10.87
CA ILE A 65 8.34 -5.63 12.12
C ILE A 65 7.88 -4.18 12.33
N ALA A 66 7.72 -3.42 11.24
CA ALA A 66 7.29 -2.03 11.31
C ALA A 66 5.78 -1.88 11.59
N ASP A 67 4.96 -2.88 11.24
CA ASP A 67 3.52 -2.92 11.55
C ASP A 67 3.27 -3.16 13.04
N THR A 68 3.51 -2.12 13.85
CA THR A 68 3.44 -2.19 15.31
C THR A 68 2.03 -2.33 15.85
N ASN A 69 1.03 -1.84 15.11
CA ASN A 69 -0.37 -1.95 15.49
C ASN A 69 -1.02 -3.25 14.97
N SER A 70 -0.34 -3.99 14.09
CA SER A 70 -0.75 -5.27 13.52
C SER A 70 -2.06 -5.21 12.72
N ASP A 71 -2.32 -4.11 12.04
CA ASP A 71 -3.48 -3.95 11.16
C ASP A 71 -3.21 -4.44 9.72
N GLY A 72 -2.01 -4.95 9.45
CA GLY A 72 -1.60 -5.46 8.15
C GLY A 72 -1.30 -4.36 7.14
N ARG A 73 -1.12 -3.11 7.59
CA ARG A 73 -0.74 -1.96 6.78
C ARG A 73 0.32 -1.13 7.51
N LEU A 74 1.11 -0.39 6.75
CA LEU A 74 2.13 0.50 7.30
C LEU A 74 1.71 1.93 7.20
N SER A 75 1.60 2.62 8.33
CA SER A 75 1.55 4.09 8.34
C SER A 75 2.95 4.69 8.11
N VAL A 76 3.00 5.96 7.67
CA VAL A 76 4.25 6.72 7.57
C VAL A 76 4.99 6.73 8.91
N THR A 77 4.26 6.90 10.01
CA THR A 77 4.81 6.96 11.37
C THR A 77 5.48 5.64 11.77
N GLU A 78 4.86 4.50 11.45
CA GLU A 78 5.43 3.16 11.69
C GLU A 78 6.74 2.95 10.93
N LEU A 79 6.77 3.30 9.65
CA LEU A 79 7.97 3.23 8.82
C LEU A 79 9.10 4.14 9.34
N LEU A 80 8.77 5.37 9.71
CA LEU A 80 9.76 6.31 10.26
C LEU A 80 10.30 5.86 11.62
N ASN A 81 9.43 5.37 12.50
CA ASN A 81 9.82 4.84 13.80
C ASN A 81 10.72 3.61 13.66
N PHE A 82 10.44 2.75 12.69
CA PHE A 82 11.25 1.57 12.40
C PHE A 82 12.64 1.95 11.88
N THR A 83 12.72 2.87 10.93
CA THR A 83 14.01 3.29 10.34
C THR A 83 14.89 4.07 11.33
N LYS A 84 14.30 4.60 12.42
CA LYS A 84 14.99 5.40 13.45
C LYS A 84 15.85 6.52 12.87
N THR A 85 15.51 6.98 11.67
CA THR A 85 16.31 7.98 10.98
C THR A 85 16.15 9.33 11.69
N LYS A 86 17.28 9.97 11.97
CA LYS A 86 17.34 11.38 12.37
C LYS A 86 17.79 12.28 11.23
N ASP A 87 18.03 11.67 10.07
CA ASP A 87 18.43 12.35 8.85
C ASP A 87 17.20 12.84 8.10
N ASN A 88 17.17 14.13 7.79
CA ASN A 88 16.07 14.78 7.10
C ASN A 88 15.93 14.25 5.66
N ASP A 89 17.04 13.91 5.00
CA ASP A 89 17.01 13.44 3.61
C ASP A 89 16.36 12.05 3.52
N ALA A 90 16.68 11.17 4.48
CA ALA A 90 16.03 9.87 4.61
C ALA A 90 14.54 9.99 4.98
N TYR A 91 14.18 10.96 5.82
CA TYR A 91 12.79 11.25 6.16
C TYR A 91 11.99 11.67 4.92
N GLU A 92 12.51 12.63 4.14
CA GLU A 92 11.87 13.09 2.90
C GLU A 92 11.76 11.97 1.86
N SER A 93 12.81 11.14 1.74
CA SER A 93 12.80 9.99 0.82
C SER A 93 11.72 8.96 1.19
N ILE A 94 11.55 8.67 2.49
CA ILE A 94 10.50 7.75 2.96
C ILE A 94 9.11 8.35 2.69
N GLN A 95 8.91 9.65 2.93
CA GLN A 95 7.64 10.30 2.63
C GLN A 95 7.33 10.32 1.13
N ALA A 96 8.33 10.57 0.29
CA ALA A 96 8.17 10.55 -1.16
C ALA A 96 7.77 9.16 -1.66
N MET A 97 8.48 8.12 -1.22
CA MET A 97 8.14 6.73 -1.53
C MET A 97 6.72 6.39 -1.07
N PHE A 98 6.36 6.79 0.15
CA PHE A 98 5.02 6.53 0.69
C PHE A 98 3.94 7.17 -0.16
N LYS A 99 4.09 8.45 -0.50
CA LYS A 99 3.12 9.21 -1.30
C LYS A 99 2.97 8.64 -2.71
N GLU A 100 4.04 8.10 -3.27
CA GLU A 100 3.98 7.45 -4.59
C GLU A 100 3.30 6.07 -4.54
N ALA A 101 3.47 5.35 -3.43
CA ALA A 101 2.97 3.99 -3.27
C ALA A 101 1.51 3.91 -2.79
N ASP A 102 1.04 4.91 -2.02
CA ASP A 102 -0.33 5.00 -1.48
C ASP A 102 -1.35 5.34 -2.58
N VAL A 103 -1.68 4.34 -3.39
CA VAL A 103 -2.66 4.44 -4.48
C VAL A 103 -4.08 4.42 -3.93
N SER A 104 -4.34 3.66 -2.87
CA SER A 104 -5.65 3.61 -2.22
C SER A 104 -6.01 4.91 -1.47
N LYS A 105 -5.02 5.76 -1.17
CA LYS A 105 -5.15 7.06 -0.48
C LYS A 105 -5.73 6.92 0.91
N ASP A 106 -5.48 5.78 1.56
CA ASP A 106 -5.92 5.53 2.93
C ASP A 106 -4.87 5.96 3.97
N SER A 107 -3.79 6.62 3.52
CA SER A 107 -2.65 7.04 4.35
C SER A 107 -1.93 5.88 5.02
N LYS A 108 -2.05 4.68 4.45
CA LYS A 108 -1.33 3.47 4.84
C LYS A 108 -0.84 2.74 3.58
N LEU A 109 0.12 1.84 3.76
CA LEU A 109 0.58 0.96 2.69
C LEU A 109 0.26 -0.47 3.07
N ASN A 110 -0.61 -1.12 2.31
CA ASN A 110 -0.68 -2.57 2.37
C ASN A 110 0.56 -3.21 1.72
N LEU A 111 0.72 -4.54 1.84
CA LEU A 111 1.90 -5.23 1.33
C LEU A 111 2.14 -5.03 -0.17
N ALA A 112 1.08 -4.96 -0.99
CA ALA A 112 1.21 -4.77 -2.43
C ALA A 112 1.68 -3.34 -2.77
N GLU A 113 1.13 -2.33 -2.09
CA GLU A 113 1.59 -0.95 -2.21
C GLU A 113 3.03 -0.83 -1.77
N TYR A 114 3.38 -1.36 -0.59
CA TYR A 114 4.73 -1.33 -0.04
C TYR A 114 5.76 -1.99 -0.95
N LEU A 115 5.54 -3.26 -1.36
CA LEU A 115 6.53 -4.02 -2.11
C LEU A 115 6.57 -3.61 -3.58
N VAL A 116 5.42 -3.56 -4.25
CA VAL A 116 5.36 -3.40 -5.71
C VAL A 116 5.52 -1.94 -6.10
N LEU A 117 4.72 -1.06 -5.51
CA LEU A 117 4.70 0.35 -5.91
C LEU A 117 5.79 1.15 -5.20
N GLY A 118 6.01 0.87 -3.91
CA GLY A 118 7.06 1.48 -3.10
C GLY A 118 8.44 0.93 -3.47
N ILE A 119 8.78 -0.27 -3.03
CA ILE A 119 10.16 -0.77 -3.14
C ILE A 119 10.56 -1.02 -4.59
N LEU A 120 9.85 -1.89 -5.32
CA LEU A 120 10.23 -2.21 -6.71
C LEU A 120 10.06 -1.01 -7.63
N GLY A 121 8.95 -0.28 -7.49
CA GLY A 121 8.65 0.90 -8.30
C GLY A 121 9.64 2.04 -8.10
N CYS A 122 9.97 2.39 -6.86
CA CYS A 122 10.97 3.42 -6.59
C CYS A 122 12.38 2.95 -6.94
N ASP A 123 12.75 1.68 -6.65
CA ASP A 123 14.08 1.16 -7.01
C ASP A 123 14.30 1.23 -8.52
N ARG A 124 13.30 0.83 -9.32
CA ARG A 124 13.36 0.96 -10.78
C ARG A 124 13.55 2.42 -11.23
N LYS A 125 12.81 3.36 -10.65
CA LYS A 125 12.94 4.80 -10.97
C LYS A 125 14.30 5.36 -10.56
N ALA A 126 14.87 4.87 -9.47
CA ALA A 126 16.21 5.20 -8.98
C ALA A 126 17.33 4.51 -9.77
N GLY A 127 16.98 3.69 -10.77
CA GLY A 127 17.95 2.99 -11.60
C GLY A 127 18.50 1.72 -10.94
N TYR A 128 17.70 1.02 -10.15
CA TYR A 128 18.01 -0.27 -9.51
C TYR A 128 19.20 -0.20 -8.55
N ILE A 129 19.04 0.50 -7.44
CA ILE A 129 20.04 0.64 -6.38
C ILE A 129 20.02 -0.56 -5.40
N LEU A 130 18.88 -1.25 -5.28
CA LEU A 130 18.70 -2.44 -4.43
C LEU A 130 18.98 -3.74 -5.17
N ALA A 131 18.89 -3.72 -6.50
CA ALA A 131 19.18 -4.88 -7.33
C ALA A 131 20.67 -4.97 -7.71
N THR A 132 21.10 -6.16 -8.13
CA THR A 132 22.43 -6.38 -8.69
C THR A 132 22.40 -6.20 -10.20
N LYS A 133 23.48 -5.63 -10.75
CA LYS A 133 23.71 -5.45 -12.19
C LYS A 133 24.95 -6.22 -12.61
N SER A 134 24.90 -6.87 -13.77
CA SER A 134 26.07 -7.52 -14.40
C SER A 134 26.27 -7.11 -15.84
#